data_AF-A0A7C2CM78-F1
#
_entry.id   AF-A0A7C2CM78-F1
#
_cell.length_a   1.000
_cell.length_b   1.000
_cell.length_c   1.000
_cell.angle_alpha   90.00
_cell.angle_beta   90.00
_cell.angle_gamma   90.00
#
_symmetry.space_group_name_H-M   'P 1'
#
loop_
_entity.id
_entity.type
_entity.pdbx_description
1 polymer ?
#
loop_
_entity_poly.entity_id
_entity_poly.type
_entity_poly.pdbx_seq_one_letter_code
_entity_poly.pdbx_strand_id
1 'polypeptide(L)'
;MGEEFRPSLKIPLLEEVENRLNELIRQKKEAIERELEERIRREKEEAEKKIKQIEEEFQKGKKLLEDYHQVVADFETERMRLQQEIKERFQRVIQHQTEIEKLASLTLEEIKQVAELNTQLETLEKRSGEKIALIRKQIEEKYGLVTEIPEIVAEEEFKVNLEKELQRLKKIKELLEERVSVELPEWPELKAEEEKVSEPAPVMEEKAEEKPAETMEILSGPELEIRPSEKEPEIISSAEIAETSAFEPALSMKTSAAEIAAEEIIETFQSVYEKLEGYRRIHSENEGEVSYFEKGENRIIDAEALIATMNETLEAAKRLYQKLAQTDSPKDHFFIKQEIINQQEILRKHLLHVIKLCEKEGFTLPTVTQNIVNTNLLKDLLERLSIENWSDEIDFQAISEFIETLKENFYRLITPPVSYLRALLAELGAL
;
A
#
# COMPACT_ATOMS: atom_id res chain seq x y z
N MET A 1 -27.79 -52.75 -110.04
CA MET A 1 -28.78 -52.89 -108.94
C MET A 1 -28.42 -54.14 -108.17
N GLY A 2 -28.22 -54.11 -106.86
CA GLY A 2 -28.18 -52.96 -105.94
C GLY A 2 -27.18 -53.24 -104.81
N GLU A 3 -26.81 -52.21 -104.05
CA GLU A 3 -25.84 -52.29 -102.97
C GLU A 3 -26.39 -53.02 -101.73
N GLU A 4 -25.45 -53.55 -100.92
CA GLU A 4 -25.43 -53.66 -99.44
C GLU A 4 -26.70 -54.09 -98.66
N PHE A 5 -26.63 -54.86 -97.56
CA PHE A 5 -25.79 -54.66 -96.38
C PHE A 5 -25.54 -55.99 -95.64
N ARG A 6 -24.42 -56.12 -94.91
CA ARG A 6 -24.20 -57.26 -93.98
C ARG A 6 -24.86 -56.99 -92.61
N PRO A 7 -25.71 -57.87 -92.07
CA PRO A 7 -26.27 -57.69 -90.73
C PRO A 7 -25.23 -57.93 -89.62
N SER A 8 -24.85 -56.83 -88.96
CA SER A 8 -24.54 -56.73 -87.52
C SER A 8 -23.77 -57.86 -86.81
N LEU A 9 -22.49 -58.06 -87.14
CA LEU A 9 -21.51 -58.63 -86.18
C LEU A 9 -21.04 -57.62 -85.11
N LYS A 10 -21.52 -56.37 -85.17
CA LYS A 10 -21.08 -55.27 -84.30
C LYS A 10 -21.81 -55.17 -82.95
N ILE A 11 -22.93 -55.86 -82.76
CA ILE A 11 -23.77 -55.69 -81.55
C ILE A 11 -23.14 -56.37 -80.32
N PRO A 12 -22.73 -57.67 -80.35
CA PRO A 12 -22.18 -58.33 -79.15
C PRO A 12 -20.86 -57.71 -78.67
N LEU A 13 -20.08 -57.16 -79.60
CA LEU A 13 -18.83 -56.47 -79.31
C LEU A 13 -19.04 -55.08 -78.68
N LEU A 14 -20.17 -54.42 -78.98
CA LEU A 14 -20.58 -53.20 -78.28
C LEU A 14 -21.06 -53.53 -76.86
N GLU A 15 -21.90 -54.57 -76.74
CA GLU A 15 -22.45 -55.06 -75.47
C GLU A 15 -21.35 -55.54 -74.51
N GLU A 16 -20.29 -56.21 -75.00
CA GLU A 16 -19.14 -56.56 -74.17
C GLU A 16 -18.35 -55.33 -73.70
N VAL A 17 -18.17 -54.33 -74.56
CA VAL A 17 -17.50 -53.07 -74.20
C VAL A 17 -18.32 -52.25 -73.21
N GLU A 18 -19.64 -52.22 -73.37
CA GLU A 18 -20.59 -51.56 -72.45
C GLU A 18 -20.59 -52.24 -71.09
N ASN A 19 -20.62 -53.59 -71.04
CA ASN A 19 -20.50 -54.33 -69.79
C ASN A 19 -19.15 -54.09 -69.10
N ARG A 20 -18.03 -54.05 -69.83
CA ARG A 20 -16.70 -53.69 -69.29
C ARG A 20 -16.64 -52.25 -68.80
N LEU A 21 -17.33 -51.31 -69.47
CA LEU A 21 -17.40 -49.91 -69.04
C LEU A 21 -18.25 -49.75 -67.78
N ASN A 22 -19.40 -50.42 -67.70
CA ASN A 22 -20.27 -50.46 -66.52
C ASN A 22 -19.53 -51.08 -65.33
N GLU A 23 -18.74 -52.13 -65.55
CA GLU A 23 -17.89 -52.73 -64.51
C GLU A 23 -16.80 -51.77 -64.02
N LEU A 24 -16.12 -51.06 -64.92
CA LEU A 24 -15.13 -50.03 -64.54
C LEU A 24 -15.77 -48.84 -63.81
N ILE A 25 -17.01 -48.46 -64.16
CA ILE A 25 -17.78 -47.44 -63.46
C ILE A 25 -18.18 -47.94 -62.06
N ARG A 26 -18.62 -49.20 -61.93
CA ARG A 26 -18.92 -49.83 -60.63
C ARG A 26 -17.69 -49.86 -59.73
N GLN A 27 -16.57 -50.39 -60.21
CA GLN A 27 -15.31 -50.46 -59.46
C GLN A 27 -14.80 -49.07 -59.04
N LYS A 28 -14.96 -48.04 -59.90
CA LYS A 28 -14.64 -46.66 -59.53
C LYS A 28 -15.59 -46.08 -58.48
N LYS A 29 -16.89 -46.36 -58.55
CA LYS A 29 -17.86 -45.95 -57.51
C LYS A 29 -17.51 -46.60 -56.17
N GLU A 30 -17.36 -47.93 -56.14
CA GLU A 30 -17.01 -48.65 -54.91
C GLU A 30 -15.66 -48.20 -54.31
N ALA A 31 -14.70 -47.76 -55.14
CA ALA A 31 -13.44 -47.21 -54.67
C ALA A 31 -13.61 -45.80 -54.06
N ILE A 32 -14.40 -44.94 -54.69
CA ILE A 32 -14.73 -43.60 -54.17
C ILE A 32 -15.57 -43.69 -52.89
N GLU A 33 -16.53 -44.62 -52.83
CA GLU A 33 -17.35 -44.92 -51.66
C GLU A 33 -16.47 -45.39 -50.48
N ARG A 34 -15.54 -46.33 -50.71
CA ARG A 34 -14.56 -46.77 -49.70
C ARG A 34 -13.61 -45.65 -49.26
N GLU A 35 -13.14 -44.81 -50.18
CA GLU A 35 -12.29 -43.66 -49.80
C GLU A 35 -13.06 -42.63 -48.95
N LEU A 36 -14.34 -42.42 -49.25
CA LEU A 36 -15.23 -41.54 -48.48
C LEU A 36 -15.50 -42.12 -47.08
N GLU A 37 -15.79 -43.41 -46.97
CA GLU A 37 -15.95 -44.10 -45.68
C GLU A 37 -14.68 -44.01 -44.82
N GLU A 38 -13.50 -44.21 -45.40
CA GLU A 38 -12.23 -44.04 -44.68
C GLU A 38 -11.98 -42.58 -44.25
N ARG A 39 -12.29 -41.60 -45.11
CA ARG A 39 -12.15 -40.16 -44.76
C ARG A 39 -13.07 -39.79 -43.61
N ILE A 40 -14.36 -40.14 -43.70
CA ILE A 40 -15.35 -39.93 -42.62
C ILE A 40 -14.90 -40.61 -41.33
N ARG A 41 -14.37 -41.83 -41.41
CA ARG A 41 -13.83 -42.55 -40.25
C ARG A 41 -12.62 -41.83 -39.64
N ARG A 42 -11.66 -41.38 -40.46
CA ARG A 42 -10.46 -40.66 -39.99
C ARG A 42 -10.83 -39.33 -39.33
N GLU A 43 -11.68 -38.54 -39.97
CA GLU A 43 -12.20 -37.27 -39.42
C GLU A 43 -12.95 -37.49 -38.10
N LYS A 44 -13.75 -38.56 -38.00
CA LYS A 44 -14.43 -38.93 -36.75
C LYS A 44 -13.44 -39.36 -35.65
N GLU A 45 -12.45 -40.19 -35.96
CA GLU A 45 -11.42 -40.61 -35.00
C GLU A 45 -10.55 -39.43 -34.53
N GLU A 46 -10.31 -38.42 -35.38
CA GLU A 46 -9.65 -37.17 -35.00
C GLU A 46 -10.55 -36.26 -34.15
N ALA A 47 -11.83 -36.14 -34.48
CA ALA A 47 -12.80 -35.38 -33.67
C ALA A 47 -12.95 -35.99 -32.27
N GLU A 48 -13.09 -37.32 -32.17
CA GLU A 48 -13.14 -38.02 -30.88
C GLU A 48 -11.86 -37.84 -30.05
N LYS A 49 -10.68 -37.77 -30.68
CA LYS A 49 -9.41 -37.46 -29.98
C LYS A 49 -9.41 -36.03 -29.44
N LYS A 50 -9.80 -35.04 -30.25
CA LYS A 50 -9.87 -33.63 -29.84
C LYS A 50 -10.88 -33.41 -28.70
N ILE A 51 -12.04 -34.07 -28.76
CA ILE A 51 -13.04 -34.04 -27.67
C ILE A 51 -12.45 -34.62 -26.37
N LYS A 52 -11.78 -35.77 -26.43
CA LYS A 52 -11.13 -36.39 -25.26
C LYS A 52 -10.03 -35.51 -24.67
N GLN A 53 -9.23 -34.83 -25.49
CA GLN A 53 -8.22 -33.87 -25.04
C GLN A 53 -8.85 -32.69 -24.30
N ILE A 54 -9.89 -32.07 -24.87
CA ILE A 54 -10.63 -30.97 -24.24
C ILE A 54 -11.27 -31.41 -22.93
N GLU A 55 -11.84 -32.62 -22.86
CA GLU A 55 -12.45 -33.15 -21.64
C GLU A 55 -11.39 -33.48 -20.57
N GLU A 56 -10.24 -34.03 -20.94
CA GLU A 56 -9.10 -34.18 -20.00
C GLU A 56 -8.58 -32.84 -19.47
N GLU A 57 -8.49 -31.82 -20.31
CA GLU A 57 -8.11 -30.45 -19.92
C GLU A 57 -9.16 -29.82 -19.00
N PHE A 58 -10.45 -30.01 -19.29
CA PHE A 58 -11.54 -29.55 -18.43
C PHE A 58 -11.53 -30.25 -17.05
N GLN A 59 -11.26 -31.55 -16.98
CA GLN A 59 -11.12 -32.26 -15.70
C GLN A 59 -9.86 -31.83 -14.93
N LYS A 60 -8.75 -31.47 -15.60
CA LYS A 60 -7.56 -30.86 -14.96
C LYS A 60 -7.88 -29.46 -14.41
N GLY A 61 -8.55 -28.61 -15.19
CA GLY A 61 -8.99 -27.28 -14.77
C GLY A 61 -9.98 -27.31 -13.60
N LYS A 62 -10.93 -28.26 -13.61
CA LYS A 62 -11.86 -28.46 -12.49
C LYS A 62 -11.12 -28.83 -11.20
N LYS A 63 -10.13 -29.73 -11.25
CA LYS A 63 -9.32 -30.08 -10.08
C LYS A 63 -8.53 -28.89 -9.56
N LEU A 64 -7.88 -28.13 -10.44
CA LEU A 64 -7.14 -26.92 -10.05
C LEU A 64 -8.05 -25.88 -9.36
N LEU A 65 -9.32 -25.78 -9.76
CA LEU A 65 -10.32 -24.93 -9.10
C LEU A 65 -10.77 -25.50 -7.74
N GLU A 66 -10.88 -26.83 -7.61
CA GLU A 66 -11.17 -27.52 -6.35
C GLU A 66 -10.01 -27.36 -5.35
N ASP A 67 -8.77 -27.53 -5.80
CA ASP A 67 -7.53 -27.26 -5.06
C ASP A 67 -7.44 -25.78 -4.62
N TYR A 68 -7.78 -24.84 -5.51
CA TYR A 68 -7.84 -23.40 -5.20
C TYR A 68 -8.88 -23.09 -4.12
N HIS A 69 -10.10 -23.64 -4.22
CA HIS A 69 -11.13 -23.45 -3.21
C HIS A 69 -10.72 -24.02 -1.84
N GLN A 70 -10.01 -25.14 -1.80
CA GLN A 70 -9.45 -25.69 -0.56
C GLN A 70 -8.42 -24.74 0.06
N VAL A 71 -7.46 -24.23 -0.73
CA VAL A 71 -6.44 -23.27 -0.25
C VAL A 71 -7.07 -21.98 0.28
N VAL A 72 -8.14 -21.48 -0.36
CA VAL A 72 -8.89 -20.30 0.14
C VAL A 72 -9.59 -20.61 1.46
N ALA A 73 -10.26 -21.77 1.59
CA ALA A 73 -10.94 -22.16 2.82
C ALA A 73 -9.97 -22.38 4.01
N ASP A 74 -8.79 -22.96 3.75
CA ASP A 74 -7.73 -23.13 4.74
C ASP A 74 -7.16 -21.77 5.17
N PHE A 75 -6.93 -20.86 4.22
CA PHE A 75 -6.51 -19.48 4.51
C PHE A 75 -7.54 -18.71 5.34
N GLU A 76 -8.83 -18.78 5.00
CA GLU A 76 -9.90 -18.13 5.78
C GLU A 76 -9.99 -18.70 7.20
N THR A 77 -9.85 -20.00 7.35
CA THR A 77 -9.83 -20.69 8.66
C THR A 77 -8.65 -20.22 9.52
N GLU A 78 -7.45 -20.17 8.96
CA GLU A 78 -6.25 -19.72 9.66
C GLU A 78 -6.30 -18.21 9.98
N ARG A 79 -6.81 -17.39 9.06
CA ARG A 79 -7.07 -15.96 9.26
C ARG A 79 -8.02 -15.74 10.45
N MET A 80 -9.11 -16.50 10.52
CA MET A 80 -10.05 -16.44 11.66
C MET A 80 -9.39 -16.89 12.97
N ARG A 81 -8.57 -17.95 12.95
CA ARG A 81 -7.82 -18.43 14.12
C ARG A 81 -6.86 -17.36 14.66
N LEU A 82 -6.08 -16.73 13.77
CA LEU A 82 -5.14 -15.67 14.12
C LEU A 82 -5.86 -14.41 14.63
N GLN A 83 -6.96 -13.98 13.97
CA GLN A 83 -7.77 -12.86 14.45
C GLN A 83 -8.38 -13.11 15.84
N GLN A 84 -8.76 -14.35 16.15
CA GLN A 84 -9.24 -14.72 17.49
C GLN A 84 -8.11 -14.69 18.53
N GLU A 85 -6.93 -15.25 18.23
CA GLU A 85 -5.81 -15.18 19.17
C GLU A 85 -5.36 -13.73 19.42
N ILE A 86 -5.29 -12.88 18.38
CA ILE A 86 -4.96 -11.45 18.53
C ILE A 86 -5.94 -10.77 19.51
N LYS A 87 -7.26 -11.01 19.38
CA LYS A 87 -8.27 -10.48 20.31
C LYS A 87 -8.04 -10.95 21.74
N GLU A 88 -7.75 -12.24 21.96
CA GLU A 88 -7.47 -12.78 23.30
C GLU A 88 -6.15 -12.27 23.89
N ARG A 89 -5.12 -12.06 23.07
CA ARG A 89 -3.85 -11.44 23.49
C ARG A 89 -4.10 -10.00 23.92
N PHE A 90 -4.84 -9.22 23.12
CA PHE A 90 -5.18 -7.83 23.44
C PHE A 90 -6.05 -7.71 24.70
N GLN A 91 -7.06 -8.57 24.89
CA GLN A 91 -7.85 -8.60 26.13
C GLN A 91 -7.00 -8.86 27.37
N ARG A 92 -5.97 -9.71 27.28
CA ARG A 92 -4.99 -9.92 28.37
C ARG A 92 -4.11 -8.69 28.62
N VAL A 93 -3.71 -7.95 27.58
CA VAL A 93 -2.99 -6.67 27.73
C VAL A 93 -3.85 -5.65 28.48
N ILE A 94 -5.14 -5.50 28.13
CA ILE A 94 -6.07 -4.61 28.85
C ILE A 94 -6.23 -5.02 30.32
N GLN A 95 -6.34 -6.32 30.60
CA GLN A 95 -6.42 -6.85 31.97
C GLN A 95 -5.17 -6.47 32.77
N HIS A 96 -3.97 -6.72 32.24
CA HIS A 96 -2.72 -6.38 32.92
C HIS A 96 -2.52 -4.87 33.09
N GLN A 97 -2.94 -4.04 32.13
CA GLN A 97 -2.95 -2.58 32.27
C GLN A 97 -3.85 -2.15 33.45
N THR A 98 -5.05 -2.72 33.55
CA THR A 98 -6.01 -2.47 34.65
C THR A 98 -5.42 -2.90 36.01
N GLU A 99 -4.68 -4.02 36.05
CA GLU A 99 -3.97 -4.50 37.25
C GLU A 99 -2.83 -3.55 37.65
N ILE A 100 -2.05 -3.06 36.67
CA ILE A 100 -0.96 -2.10 36.89
C ILE A 100 -1.49 -0.77 37.43
N GLU A 101 -2.55 -0.21 36.84
CA GLU A 101 -3.19 1.04 37.32
C GLU A 101 -3.71 0.91 38.75
N LYS A 102 -4.31 -0.24 39.09
CA LYS A 102 -4.77 -0.54 40.45
C LYS A 102 -3.61 -0.65 41.44
N LEU A 103 -2.51 -1.31 41.05
CA LEU A 103 -1.32 -1.44 41.89
C LEU A 103 -0.63 -0.09 42.09
N ALA A 104 -0.47 0.71 41.04
CA ALA A 104 0.06 2.06 41.12
C ALA A 104 -0.78 2.97 42.03
N SER A 105 -2.12 2.86 41.95
CA SER A 105 -3.05 3.58 42.82
C SER A 105 -2.88 3.22 44.30
N LEU A 106 -2.70 1.92 44.60
CA LEU A 106 -2.41 1.45 45.97
C LEU A 106 -1.04 1.95 46.45
N THR A 107 0.01 1.84 45.63
CA THR A 107 1.36 2.34 45.97
C THR A 107 1.37 3.84 46.26
N LEU A 108 0.58 4.62 45.52
CA LEU A 108 0.43 6.06 45.75
C LEU A 108 -0.27 6.38 47.08
N GLU A 109 -1.19 5.54 47.55
CA GLU A 109 -1.86 5.72 48.85
C GLU A 109 -0.95 5.35 50.03
N GLU A 110 -0.19 4.26 49.92
CA GLU A 110 0.82 3.89 50.93
C GLU A 110 1.87 5.00 51.11
N ILE A 111 2.30 5.66 50.02
CA ILE A 111 3.26 6.77 50.09
C ILE A 111 2.66 8.02 50.76
N LYS A 112 1.35 8.28 50.65
CA LYS A 112 0.70 9.34 51.45
C LYS A 112 0.75 9.01 52.94
N GLN A 113 0.49 7.76 53.32
CA GLN A 113 0.54 7.31 54.71
C GLN A 113 1.97 7.46 55.28
N VAL A 114 3.00 7.06 54.53
CA VAL A 114 4.41 7.25 54.95
C VAL A 114 4.77 8.75 55.03
N ALA A 115 4.28 9.58 54.11
CA ALA A 115 4.47 11.03 54.17
C ALA A 115 3.78 11.67 55.38
N GLU A 116 2.55 11.25 55.72
CA GLU A 116 1.86 11.70 56.92
C GLU A 116 2.65 11.31 58.18
N LEU A 117 3.05 10.03 58.30
CA LEU A 117 3.88 9.55 59.41
C LEU A 117 5.20 10.34 59.54
N ASN A 118 5.84 10.70 58.43
CA ASN A 118 7.02 11.57 58.46
C ASN A 118 6.70 12.97 59.00
N THR A 119 5.60 13.61 58.59
CA THR A 119 5.19 14.89 59.18
C THR A 119 4.83 14.79 60.67
N GLN A 120 4.22 13.67 61.10
CA GLN A 120 3.97 13.41 62.53
C GLN A 120 5.30 13.30 63.30
N LEU A 121 6.31 12.63 62.74
CA LEU A 121 7.66 12.53 63.30
C LEU A 121 8.35 13.92 63.39
N GLU A 122 8.33 14.72 62.32
CA GLU A 122 8.89 16.09 62.33
C GLU A 122 8.23 16.99 63.40
N THR A 123 6.90 16.89 63.59
CA THR A 123 6.23 17.63 64.66
C THR A 123 6.60 17.12 66.06
N LEU A 124 6.91 15.83 66.21
CA LEU A 124 7.39 15.24 67.46
C LEU A 124 8.82 15.68 67.79
N GLU A 125 9.72 15.67 66.79
CA GLU A 125 11.09 16.21 66.91
C GLU A 125 11.07 17.68 67.30
N LYS A 126 10.30 18.52 66.58
CA LYS A 126 10.16 19.94 66.93
C LYS A 126 9.65 20.13 68.35
N ARG A 127 8.61 19.39 68.76
CA ARG A 127 8.02 19.47 70.09
C ARG A 127 8.92 18.90 71.19
N SER A 128 9.86 18.01 70.87
CA SER A 128 10.88 17.54 71.81
C SER A 128 12.01 18.57 71.94
N GLY A 129 12.49 19.12 70.82
CA GLY A 129 13.48 20.20 70.76
C GLY A 129 13.03 21.47 71.50
N GLU A 130 11.78 21.89 71.33
CA GLU A 130 11.19 23.01 72.08
C GLU A 130 11.20 22.78 73.61
N LYS A 131 10.90 21.55 74.06
CA LYS A 131 10.99 21.19 75.49
C LYS A 131 12.42 21.15 75.99
N ILE A 132 13.36 20.60 75.21
CA ILE A 132 14.78 20.53 75.55
C ILE A 132 15.38 21.94 75.64
N ALA A 133 15.04 22.83 74.70
CA ALA A 133 15.45 24.23 74.74
C ALA A 133 14.86 24.98 75.95
N LEU A 134 13.60 24.74 76.31
CA LEU A 134 12.98 25.30 77.51
C LEU A 134 13.66 24.80 78.79
N ILE A 135 14.01 23.50 78.87
CA ILE A 135 14.74 22.92 80.01
C ILE A 135 16.16 23.49 80.09
N ARG A 136 16.89 23.57 78.98
CA ARG A 136 18.23 24.19 78.90
C ARG A 136 18.21 25.62 79.44
N LYS A 137 17.26 26.44 78.97
CA LYS A 137 17.07 27.82 79.43
C LYS A 137 16.74 27.89 80.93
N GLN A 138 15.88 27.00 81.45
CA GLN A 138 15.55 26.98 82.88
C GLN A 138 16.73 26.52 83.77
N ILE A 139 17.65 25.70 83.26
CA ILE A 139 18.89 25.33 83.95
C ILE A 139 19.85 26.52 83.96
N GLU A 140 20.04 27.17 82.81
CA GLU A 140 20.88 28.35 82.64
C GLU A 140 20.44 29.51 83.55
N GLU A 141 19.14 29.87 83.52
CA GLU A 141 18.57 30.95 84.35
C GLU A 141 18.63 30.69 85.86
N LYS A 142 18.59 29.43 86.31
CA LYS A 142 18.56 29.08 87.74
C LYS A 142 19.91 28.74 88.35
N TYR A 143 20.85 28.24 87.56
CA TYR A 143 22.11 27.68 88.06
C TYR A 143 23.36 28.27 87.40
N GLY A 144 23.23 29.12 86.38
CA GLY A 144 24.37 29.76 85.71
C GLY A 144 25.32 28.80 85.01
N LEU A 145 24.88 27.55 84.80
CA LEU A 145 25.66 26.46 84.21
C LEU A 145 25.18 26.20 82.79
N VAL A 146 26.05 26.45 81.81
CA VAL A 146 25.84 26.04 80.42
C VAL A 146 26.04 24.52 80.35
N THR A 147 24.98 23.76 80.61
CA THR A 147 25.02 22.31 80.51
C THR A 147 24.95 21.87 79.05
N GLU A 148 26.05 21.31 78.55
CA GLU A 148 26.06 20.46 77.37
C GLU A 148 25.39 19.13 77.71
N ILE A 149 24.06 19.12 77.68
CA ILE A 149 23.28 17.88 77.62
C ILE A 149 23.59 17.26 76.24
N PRO A 150 23.96 15.97 76.15
CA PRO A 150 24.20 15.34 74.86
C PRO A 150 23.02 15.55 73.91
N GLU A 151 23.31 15.90 72.66
CA GLU A 151 22.27 15.89 71.63
C GLU A 151 21.67 14.49 71.54
N ILE A 152 20.34 14.43 71.42
CA ILE A 152 19.68 13.20 71.03
C ILE A 152 20.10 12.96 69.58
N VAL A 153 21.07 12.07 69.39
CA VAL A 153 21.43 11.56 68.07
C VAL A 153 20.22 10.79 67.57
N ALA A 154 19.37 11.47 66.81
CA ALA A 154 18.35 10.82 66.00
C ALA A 154 19.09 9.96 64.98
N GLU A 155 19.00 8.64 65.14
CA GLU A 155 19.65 7.67 64.25
C GLU A 155 19.17 7.91 62.82
N GLU A 156 20.07 8.36 61.93
CA GLU A 156 19.69 8.89 60.61
C GLU A 156 19.12 7.84 59.63
N GLU A 157 19.04 6.59 60.07
CA GLU A 157 18.76 5.40 59.24
C GLU A 157 17.38 5.38 58.58
N PHE A 158 16.40 6.16 59.08
CA PHE A 158 15.03 6.14 58.58
C PHE A 158 14.60 7.30 57.67
N LYS A 159 15.55 8.11 57.17
CA LYS A 159 15.29 9.12 56.13
C LYS A 159 15.10 8.49 54.74
N VAL A 160 14.01 7.74 54.56
CA VAL A 160 13.48 7.37 53.24
C VAL A 160 13.23 8.65 52.46
N ASN A 161 13.92 8.85 51.34
CA ASN A 161 13.85 10.09 50.59
C ASN A 161 12.58 10.12 49.73
N LEU A 162 11.45 10.42 50.37
CA LEU A 162 10.10 10.43 49.79
C LEU A 162 10.00 11.24 48.50
N GLU A 163 10.72 12.37 48.40
CA GLU A 163 10.79 13.19 47.20
C GLU A 163 11.38 12.43 45.99
N LYS A 164 12.44 11.63 46.20
CA LYS A 164 13.03 10.78 45.15
C LYS A 164 12.11 9.62 44.76
N GLU A 165 11.40 9.02 45.69
CA GLU A 165 10.45 7.93 45.37
C GLU A 165 9.19 8.47 44.68
N LEU A 166 8.69 9.66 45.06
CA LEU A 166 7.63 10.38 44.33
C LEU A 166 8.07 10.76 42.91
N GLN A 167 9.31 11.20 42.72
CA GLN A 167 9.84 11.49 41.37
C GLN A 167 9.99 10.21 40.53
N ARG A 168 10.44 9.10 41.13
CA ARG A 168 10.47 7.78 40.46
C ARG A 168 9.07 7.32 40.05
N LEU A 169 8.07 7.48 40.91
CA LEU A 169 6.70 7.06 40.59
C LEU A 169 5.96 8.00 39.63
N LYS A 170 6.24 9.31 39.65
CA LYS A 170 5.83 10.20 38.55
C LYS A 170 6.40 9.73 37.22
N LYS A 171 7.70 9.39 37.19
CA LYS A 171 8.35 8.86 35.98
C LYS A 171 7.83 7.48 35.55
N ILE A 172 7.46 6.60 36.48
CA ILE A 172 6.80 5.32 36.16
C ILE A 172 5.40 5.56 35.59
N LYS A 173 4.64 6.52 36.15
CA LYS A 173 3.32 6.93 35.62
C LYS A 173 3.45 7.51 34.21
N GLU A 174 4.37 8.44 33.99
CA GLU A 174 4.68 9.01 32.67
C GLU A 174 5.05 7.91 31.67
N LEU A 175 5.96 6.99 32.02
CA LEU A 175 6.36 5.87 31.17
C LEU A 175 5.25 4.84 30.89
N LEU A 176 4.18 4.81 31.70
CA LEU A 176 2.99 3.99 31.44
C LEU A 176 2.00 4.74 30.52
N GLU A 177 1.74 6.02 30.78
CA GLU A 177 0.87 6.86 29.94
C GLU A 177 1.47 7.03 28.52
N GLU A 178 2.79 7.19 28.41
CA GLU A 178 3.53 7.26 27.15
C GLU A 178 3.48 5.93 26.39
N ARG A 179 3.63 4.78 27.07
CA ARG A 179 3.50 3.45 26.44
C ARG A 179 2.08 3.14 25.96
N VAL A 180 1.05 3.55 26.70
CA VAL A 180 -0.36 3.41 26.28
C VAL A 180 -0.66 4.28 25.05
N SER A 181 0.10 5.35 24.82
CA SER A 181 -0.11 6.29 23.71
C SER A 181 0.59 5.90 22.40
N VAL A 182 1.49 4.90 22.40
CA VAL A 182 2.41 4.64 21.27
C VAL A 182 2.08 3.37 20.46
N GLU A 183 1.48 2.32 21.05
CA GLU A 183 1.20 1.05 20.34
C GLU A 183 -0.21 0.48 20.59
N LEU A 184 -1.24 1.07 19.99
CA LEU A 184 -2.52 0.37 19.73
C LEU A 184 -3.12 0.78 18.37
N PRO A 185 -3.07 -0.09 17.34
CA PRO A 185 -3.82 0.12 16.11
C PRO A 185 -5.32 -0.03 16.36
N GLU A 186 -6.10 1.04 16.16
CA GLU A 186 -7.55 0.97 16.12
C GLU A 186 -7.99 0.09 14.93
N TRP A 187 -8.44 -1.13 15.21
CA TRP A 187 -9.06 -1.98 14.19
C TRP A 187 -10.47 -1.48 13.87
N PRO A 188 -10.84 -1.35 12.58
CA PRO A 188 -12.15 -0.84 12.19
C PRO A 188 -13.27 -1.77 12.68
N GLU A 189 -14.34 -1.18 13.21
CA GLU A 189 -15.58 -1.91 13.46
C GLU A 189 -16.13 -2.44 12.14
N LEU A 190 -16.07 -3.76 11.97
CA LEU A 190 -16.78 -4.47 10.91
C LEU A 190 -18.29 -4.37 11.16
N LYS A 191 -18.89 -3.29 10.67
CA LYS A 191 -20.35 -3.19 10.53
C LYS A 191 -20.82 -4.34 9.67
N ALA A 192 -21.69 -5.19 10.21
CA ALA A 192 -22.38 -6.19 9.42
C ALA A 192 -23.27 -5.48 8.40
N GLU A 193 -23.05 -5.74 7.11
CA GLU A 193 -23.95 -5.31 6.06
C GLU A 193 -25.24 -6.14 6.17
N GLU A 194 -26.32 -5.53 6.68
CA GLU A 194 -27.65 -6.13 6.58
C GLU A 194 -28.07 -6.16 5.11
N GLU A 195 -28.03 -7.36 4.54
CA GLU A 195 -28.51 -7.71 3.20
C GLU A 195 -29.92 -7.16 2.95
N LYS A 196 -30.04 -6.06 2.19
CA LYS A 196 -31.33 -5.48 1.78
C LYS A 196 -31.56 -5.63 0.29
N VAL A 197 -32.41 -6.61 0.01
CA VAL A 197 -32.86 -7.06 -1.32
C VAL A 197 -33.53 -5.92 -2.10
N SER A 198 -33.21 -5.84 -3.40
CA SER A 198 -33.88 -5.04 -4.44
C SER A 198 -35.40 -5.31 -4.47
N GLU A 199 -36.32 -4.44 -4.86
CA GLU A 199 -36.43 -3.47 -5.98
C GLU A 199 -37.83 -2.77 -5.79
N PRO A 200 -38.37 -1.93 -6.70
CA PRO A 200 -37.79 -1.14 -7.78
C PRO A 200 -38.11 0.38 -7.66
N ALA A 201 -37.67 1.17 -8.64
CA ALA A 201 -37.92 2.61 -8.71
C ALA A 201 -39.26 3.00 -9.39
N PRO A 202 -39.80 4.19 -9.09
CA PRO A 202 -40.64 4.97 -10.01
C PRO A 202 -39.88 6.17 -10.60
N VAL A 203 -40.32 6.63 -11.77
CA VAL A 203 -39.83 7.82 -12.47
C VAL A 203 -40.97 8.85 -12.52
N MET A 204 -40.69 10.16 -12.33
CA MET A 204 -41.19 11.26 -13.18
C MET A 204 -40.91 12.67 -12.63
N GLU A 205 -40.48 13.52 -13.58
CA GLU A 205 -40.83 14.93 -13.81
C GLU A 205 -40.39 16.10 -12.90
N GLU A 206 -40.24 17.22 -13.61
CA GLU A 206 -39.69 18.51 -13.23
C GLU A 206 -40.54 19.31 -12.23
N LYS A 207 -39.89 20.24 -11.52
CA LYS A 207 -40.36 21.63 -11.56
C LYS A 207 -39.21 22.61 -11.35
N ALA A 208 -39.26 23.74 -12.05
CA ALA A 208 -38.36 24.88 -11.86
C ALA A 208 -39.11 26.04 -11.20
N GLU A 209 -38.42 26.84 -10.38
CA GLU A 209 -38.88 28.18 -9.98
C GLU A 209 -37.69 29.08 -9.58
N GLU A 210 -37.34 29.95 -10.54
CA GLU A 210 -36.86 31.35 -10.48
C GLU A 210 -36.03 31.93 -9.32
N LYS A 211 -35.09 32.82 -9.71
CA LYS A 211 -34.44 33.81 -8.86
C LYS A 211 -35.37 35.02 -8.59
N PRO A 212 -34.99 35.90 -7.66
CA PRO A 212 -34.68 37.26 -8.11
C PRO A 212 -33.28 37.74 -7.68
N ALA A 213 -32.82 38.84 -8.27
CA ALA A 213 -31.57 39.50 -7.90
C ALA A 213 -31.71 41.03 -7.99
N GLU A 214 -31.27 41.70 -6.93
CA GLU A 214 -31.10 43.17 -6.79
C GLU A 214 -29.80 43.38 -5.96
N THR A 215 -28.96 44.39 -6.17
CA THR A 215 -28.95 45.47 -7.19
C THR A 215 -27.50 45.89 -7.48
N MET A 216 -27.28 46.65 -8.56
CA MET A 216 -25.98 47.26 -8.89
C MET A 216 -25.67 48.47 -8.01
N GLU A 217 -24.37 48.77 -7.83
CA GLU A 217 -23.88 50.12 -8.13
C GLU A 217 -22.38 50.11 -8.53
N ILE A 218 -22.05 50.73 -9.67
CA ILE A 218 -20.69 50.96 -10.17
C ILE A 218 -20.66 52.36 -10.76
N LEU A 219 -19.65 53.17 -10.44
CA LEU A 219 -19.48 54.51 -10.99
C LEU A 219 -18.08 54.71 -11.63
N SER A 220 -18.10 54.74 -12.97
CA SER A 220 -17.31 55.61 -13.87
C SER A 220 -15.76 55.57 -13.86
N GLY A 221 -15.21 55.25 -15.05
CA GLY A 221 -13.87 55.69 -15.50
C GLY A 221 -13.85 57.17 -15.95
N PRO A 222 -12.75 57.67 -16.56
CA PRO A 222 -12.41 57.39 -17.97
C PRO A 222 -10.97 56.83 -18.17
N GLU A 223 -10.56 56.18 -19.28
CA GLU A 223 -10.59 56.50 -20.74
C GLU A 223 -9.58 57.60 -21.14
N LEU A 224 -8.75 57.54 -22.22
CA LEU A 224 -8.61 56.65 -23.41
C LEU A 224 -7.19 55.94 -23.39
N GLU A 225 -6.39 55.58 -24.43
CA GLU A 225 -6.43 55.69 -25.91
C GLU A 225 -5.49 54.65 -26.64
N ILE A 226 -6.02 53.74 -27.48
CA ILE A 226 -5.76 53.53 -28.94
C ILE A 226 -4.28 53.67 -29.47
N ARG A 227 -3.65 52.80 -30.31
CA ARG A 227 -4.06 51.83 -31.39
C ARG A 227 -2.92 50.80 -31.79
N PRO A 228 -3.12 49.84 -32.76
CA PRO A 228 -2.26 48.65 -32.99
C PRO A 228 -1.65 48.47 -34.42
N SER A 229 -1.03 47.30 -34.69
CA SER A 229 -0.83 46.61 -36.01
C SER A 229 -0.70 45.09 -35.74
N GLU A 230 -1.44 44.14 -36.34
CA GLU A 230 -1.51 43.69 -37.75
C GLU A 230 -0.18 43.14 -38.34
N LYS A 231 -0.05 41.80 -38.47
CA LYS A 231 -0.15 41.05 -39.76
C LYS A 231 0.19 39.54 -39.72
N GLU A 232 -0.79 38.73 -40.09
CA GLU A 232 -0.66 37.52 -40.93
C GLU A 232 -1.13 37.88 -42.36
N PRO A 233 -1.20 36.99 -43.38
CA PRO A 233 -0.90 35.54 -43.45
C PRO A 233 0.06 35.17 -44.62
N GLU A 234 0.23 33.88 -44.92
CA GLU A 234 -0.25 33.32 -46.20
C GLU A 234 -0.30 31.78 -46.20
N ILE A 235 -1.35 31.20 -46.79
CA ILE A 235 -1.56 29.75 -46.94
C ILE A 235 -1.84 29.47 -48.42
N ILE A 236 -1.12 28.52 -49.02
CA ILE A 236 -1.53 27.89 -50.28
C ILE A 236 -1.35 26.38 -50.15
N SER A 237 -2.45 25.64 -50.32
CA SER A 237 -2.47 24.18 -50.46
C SER A 237 -2.97 23.80 -51.84
N SER A 238 -2.39 22.76 -52.44
CA SER A 238 -3.03 21.91 -53.47
C SER A 238 -2.23 20.63 -53.70
N ALA A 239 -2.95 19.51 -53.55
CA ALA A 239 -2.87 18.19 -54.20
C ALA A 239 -1.56 17.73 -54.90
N GLU A 240 -1.01 16.53 -54.60
CA GLU A 240 -1.46 15.18 -55.07
C GLU A 240 -1.14 14.95 -56.58
N ILE A 241 -0.59 13.84 -57.09
CA ILE A 241 -0.62 12.39 -56.73
C ILE A 241 0.74 11.70 -57.14
N ALA A 242 1.01 10.49 -56.59
CA ALA A 242 1.88 9.39 -57.10
C ALA A 242 3.41 9.30 -56.81
N GLU A 243 3.72 8.37 -55.89
CA GLU A 243 4.52 7.12 -56.09
C GLU A 243 6.08 7.02 -56.06
N THR A 244 6.51 6.11 -55.16
CA THR A 244 7.65 5.14 -55.22
C THR A 244 9.05 5.47 -54.66
N SER A 245 9.68 4.40 -54.13
CA SER A 245 11.03 4.25 -53.52
C SER A 245 11.34 5.16 -52.32
N ALA A 246 11.33 4.72 -51.06
CA ALA A 246 11.89 3.51 -50.43
C ALA A 246 13.42 3.40 -50.44
N PHE A 247 14.04 3.69 -49.29
CA PHE A 247 15.21 2.97 -48.74
C PHE A 247 15.38 3.27 -47.24
N GLU A 248 15.37 2.25 -46.38
CA GLU A 248 15.67 2.37 -44.94
C GLU A 248 17.08 1.83 -44.63
N PRO A 249 17.79 2.37 -43.62
CA PRO A 249 19.12 1.89 -43.21
C PRO A 249 19.05 0.62 -42.34
N ALA A 250 20.05 -0.25 -42.44
CA ALA A 250 20.02 -1.59 -41.84
C ALA A 250 20.97 -1.80 -40.63
N LEU A 251 20.42 -2.36 -39.55
CA LEU A 251 21.05 -3.03 -38.40
C LEU A 251 19.98 -4.00 -37.81
N SER A 252 20.27 -5.17 -37.23
CA SER A 252 21.55 -5.86 -37.01
C SER A 252 21.36 -7.40 -36.95
N MET A 253 22.45 -8.13 -37.18
CA MET A 253 22.78 -9.52 -36.75
C MET A 253 21.70 -10.64 -36.74
N LYS A 254 22.00 -11.70 -37.51
CA LYS A 254 21.56 -13.08 -37.22
C LYS A 254 22.54 -13.73 -36.23
N THR A 255 22.06 -14.47 -35.23
CA THR A 255 22.23 -15.95 -35.03
C THR A 255 21.98 -16.39 -33.58
N SER A 256 21.49 -17.63 -33.41
CA SER A 256 21.32 -18.39 -32.16
C SER A 256 20.59 -17.71 -30.98
N ALA A 257 19.27 -17.79 -31.01
CA ALA A 257 18.40 -17.64 -29.83
C ALA A 257 17.80 -19.00 -29.39
N ALA A 258 18.50 -20.11 -29.67
CA ALA A 258 17.97 -21.47 -29.56
C ALA A 258 18.82 -22.41 -28.67
N GLU A 259 19.86 -21.88 -28.03
CA GLU A 259 20.86 -22.69 -27.29
C GLU A 259 21.15 -22.16 -25.87
N ILE A 260 20.27 -21.30 -25.33
CA ILE A 260 20.21 -20.90 -23.92
C ILE A 260 18.77 -21.10 -23.41
N ALA A 261 18.22 -22.30 -23.61
CA ALA A 261 16.81 -22.63 -23.37
C ALA A 261 16.64 -23.89 -22.49
N ALA A 262 17.60 -24.16 -21.60
CA ALA A 262 17.69 -25.42 -20.87
C ALA A 262 18.13 -25.32 -19.39
N GLU A 263 18.37 -24.11 -18.85
CA GLU A 263 18.95 -23.99 -17.48
C GLU A 263 18.48 -22.77 -16.66
N GLU A 264 17.38 -22.11 -17.06
CA GLU A 264 16.62 -21.30 -16.10
C GLU A 264 15.65 -22.19 -15.32
N ILE A 265 15.92 -22.36 -14.02
CA ILE A 265 14.90 -22.70 -13.04
C ILE A 265 13.83 -21.61 -13.10
N ILE A 266 12.54 -21.98 -13.19
CA ILE A 266 11.45 -21.02 -13.03
C ILE A 266 11.45 -20.55 -11.58
N GLU A 267 12.17 -19.46 -11.32
CA GLU A 267 12.17 -18.80 -10.02
C GLU A 267 10.75 -18.31 -9.71
N THR A 268 10.10 -18.99 -8.77
CA THR A 268 8.80 -18.56 -8.28
C THR A 268 8.94 -17.19 -7.61
N PHE A 269 7.87 -16.37 -7.66
CA PHE A 269 7.80 -15.08 -6.97
C PHE A 269 8.38 -15.15 -5.54
N GLN A 270 7.99 -16.19 -4.80
CA GLN A 270 8.47 -16.49 -3.45
C GLN A 270 10.01 -16.58 -3.37
N SER A 271 10.67 -17.30 -4.28
CA SER A 271 12.13 -17.46 -4.27
C SER A 271 12.88 -16.17 -4.64
N VAL A 272 12.31 -15.34 -5.51
CA VAL A 272 12.90 -14.03 -5.85
C VAL A 272 12.72 -13.05 -4.69
N TYR A 273 11.55 -13.06 -4.04
CA TYR A 273 11.22 -12.23 -2.88
C TYR A 273 12.07 -12.59 -1.65
N GLU A 274 12.16 -13.87 -1.28
CA GLU A 274 12.99 -14.35 -0.16
C GLU A 274 14.48 -14.02 -0.33
N LYS A 275 15.00 -14.08 -1.58
CA LYS A 275 16.36 -13.63 -1.90
C LYS A 275 16.54 -12.14 -1.63
N LEU A 276 15.56 -11.30 -1.99
CA LEU A 276 15.65 -9.84 -1.87
C LEU A 276 15.50 -9.38 -0.41
N GLU A 277 14.58 -9.97 0.35
CA GLU A 277 14.40 -9.68 1.80
C GLU A 277 15.69 -9.86 2.61
N GLY A 278 16.53 -10.84 2.26
CA GLY A 278 17.84 -11.03 2.91
C GLY A 278 18.77 -9.80 2.84
N TYR A 279 18.58 -8.94 1.83
CA TYR A 279 19.30 -7.69 1.64
C TYR A 279 18.55 -6.45 2.17
N ARG A 280 17.28 -6.57 2.60
CA ARG A 280 16.50 -5.43 3.10
C ARG A 280 17.05 -4.92 4.45
N ARG A 281 17.20 -3.60 4.56
CA ARG A 281 17.67 -2.86 5.74
C ARG A 281 16.78 -1.63 5.93
N ILE A 282 16.82 -1.06 7.13
CA ILE A 282 16.07 0.15 7.49
C ILE A 282 17.07 1.18 8.00
N HIS A 283 17.04 2.40 7.44
CA HIS A 283 17.77 3.55 7.95
C HIS A 283 16.80 4.35 8.82
N SER A 284 17.08 4.46 10.11
CA SER A 284 16.18 5.09 11.09
C SER A 284 16.89 6.29 11.71
N GLU A 285 16.37 7.49 11.43
CA GLU A 285 16.86 8.77 11.96
C GLU A 285 15.67 9.65 12.41
N ASN A 286 15.96 10.81 13.00
CA ASN A 286 14.97 11.76 13.50
C ASN A 286 14.00 12.30 12.43
N GLU A 287 14.22 11.99 11.15
CA GLU A 287 13.40 12.40 10.00
C GLU A 287 12.54 11.24 9.43
N GLY A 288 12.49 10.11 10.14
CA GLY A 288 11.67 8.93 9.81
C GLY A 288 12.51 7.71 9.41
N GLU A 289 11.83 6.60 9.15
CA GLU A 289 12.46 5.36 8.69
C GLU A 289 12.43 5.26 7.16
N VAL A 290 13.52 4.80 6.55
CA VAL A 290 13.63 4.54 5.10
C VAL A 290 14.07 3.10 4.88
N SER A 291 13.25 2.33 4.18
CA SER A 291 13.61 0.97 3.76
C SER A 291 14.50 1.00 2.52
N TYR A 292 15.53 0.14 2.49
CA TYR A 292 16.46 0.01 1.38
C TYR A 292 17.00 -1.42 1.29
N PHE A 293 17.65 -1.75 0.19
CA PHE A 293 18.37 -3.00 -0.02
C PHE A 293 19.87 -2.71 -0.14
N GLU A 294 20.71 -3.50 0.55
CA GLU A 294 22.15 -3.31 0.59
C GLU A 294 22.93 -4.57 0.23
N LYS A 295 23.82 -4.47 -0.76
CA LYS A 295 24.81 -5.51 -1.07
C LYS A 295 26.15 -4.89 -1.47
N GLY A 296 27.13 -4.98 -0.56
CA GLY A 296 28.47 -4.41 -0.80
C GLY A 296 28.41 -2.90 -0.81
N GLU A 297 28.75 -2.28 -1.94
CA GLU A 297 28.66 -0.83 -2.15
C GLU A 297 27.30 -0.41 -2.77
N ASN A 298 26.48 -1.35 -3.25
CA ASN A 298 25.19 -1.05 -3.88
C ASN A 298 24.11 -0.88 -2.80
N ARG A 299 23.47 0.30 -2.79
CA ARG A 299 22.40 0.70 -1.86
C ARG A 299 21.20 1.24 -2.64
N ILE A 300 20.12 0.47 -2.72
CA ILE A 300 18.92 0.84 -3.49
C ILE A 300 17.78 1.11 -2.53
N ILE A 301 17.19 2.31 -2.57
CA ILE A 301 16.02 2.66 -1.77
C ILE A 301 14.81 1.84 -2.25
N ASP A 302 14.03 1.32 -1.30
CA ASP A 302 12.83 0.56 -1.59
C ASP A 302 11.73 1.52 -2.08
N ALA A 303 11.55 1.62 -3.40
CA ALA A 303 10.57 2.49 -4.00
C ALA A 303 9.12 2.04 -3.76
N GLU A 304 8.89 0.75 -3.44
CA GLU A 304 7.55 0.25 -3.09
C GLU A 304 7.20 0.69 -1.67
N ALA A 305 8.14 0.57 -0.72
CA ALA A 305 7.97 1.11 0.63
C ALA A 305 7.82 2.64 0.64
N LEU A 306 8.57 3.37 -0.19
CA LEU A 306 8.44 4.83 -0.35
C LEU A 306 7.02 5.22 -0.82
N ILE A 307 6.51 4.57 -1.87
CA ILE A 307 5.16 4.81 -2.39
C ILE A 307 4.09 4.41 -1.35
N ALA A 308 4.33 3.36 -0.55
CA ALA A 308 3.46 3.00 0.57
C ALA A 308 3.40 4.11 1.64
N THR A 309 4.54 4.60 2.14
CA THR A 309 4.59 5.69 3.14
C THR A 309 3.92 6.99 2.64
N MET A 310 4.15 7.34 1.36
CA MET A 310 3.48 8.46 0.69
C MET A 310 1.94 8.31 0.69
N ASN A 311 1.46 7.11 0.36
CA ASN A 311 0.02 6.80 0.35
C ASN A 311 -0.58 6.76 1.77
N GLU A 312 0.11 6.14 2.74
CA GLU A 312 -0.37 6.04 4.13
C GLU A 312 -0.54 7.41 4.79
N THR A 313 0.39 8.34 4.53
CA THR A 313 0.30 9.71 5.08
C THR A 313 -0.85 10.50 4.45
N LEU A 314 -1.14 10.27 3.16
CA LEU A 314 -2.36 10.81 2.53
C LEU A 314 -3.65 10.18 3.07
N GLU A 315 -3.70 8.86 3.27
CA GLU A 315 -4.89 8.21 3.84
C GLU A 315 -5.15 8.65 5.28
N ALA A 316 -4.11 8.94 6.07
CA ALA A 316 -4.25 9.59 7.38
C ALA A 316 -4.87 11.00 7.24
N ALA A 317 -4.35 11.82 6.32
CA ALA A 317 -4.90 13.16 6.06
C ALA A 317 -6.36 13.14 5.52
N LYS A 318 -6.72 12.20 4.64
CA LYS A 318 -8.10 11.99 4.16
C LYS A 318 -9.06 11.65 5.30
N ARG A 319 -8.65 10.79 6.25
CA ARG A 319 -9.46 10.46 7.44
C ARG A 319 -9.67 11.68 8.33
N LEU A 320 -8.67 12.56 8.45
CA LEU A 320 -8.79 13.83 9.16
C LEU A 320 -9.76 14.79 8.43
N TYR A 321 -9.73 14.85 7.10
CA TYR A 321 -10.72 15.59 6.30
C TYR A 321 -12.15 15.06 6.49
N GLN A 322 -12.34 13.74 6.47
CA GLN A 322 -13.64 13.10 6.77
C GLN A 322 -14.12 13.43 8.19
N LYS A 323 -13.22 13.49 9.16
CA LYS A 323 -13.51 13.90 10.55
C LYS A 323 -13.84 15.40 10.65
N LEU A 324 -13.17 16.25 9.88
CA LEU A 324 -13.43 17.68 9.80
C LEU A 324 -14.88 17.94 9.34
N ALA A 325 -15.30 17.27 8.26
CA ALA A 325 -16.65 17.38 7.70
C ALA A 325 -17.77 16.83 8.63
N GLN A 326 -17.42 16.08 9.68
CA GLN A 326 -18.36 15.53 10.68
C GLN A 326 -18.37 16.31 12.01
N THR A 327 -17.59 17.39 12.12
CA THR A 327 -17.33 18.08 13.40
C THR A 327 -17.86 19.51 13.38
N ASP A 328 -18.92 19.83 14.12
CA ASP A 328 -19.44 21.22 14.20
C ASP A 328 -18.58 22.17 15.06
N SER A 329 -17.67 21.64 15.88
CA SER A 329 -16.90 22.40 16.87
C SER A 329 -15.75 23.20 16.25
N PRO A 330 -15.71 24.54 16.36
CA PRO A 330 -14.60 25.34 15.81
C PRO A 330 -13.26 25.09 16.51
N LYS A 331 -13.29 24.66 17.77
CA LYS A 331 -12.07 24.26 18.51
C LYS A 331 -11.48 23.00 17.89
N ASP A 332 -12.32 22.00 17.61
CA ASP A 332 -11.85 20.70 17.14
C ASP A 332 -11.51 20.74 15.64
N HIS A 333 -12.18 21.61 14.85
CA HIS A 333 -11.71 22.03 13.53
C HIS A 333 -10.24 22.52 13.55
N PHE A 334 -9.87 23.35 14.53
CA PHE A 334 -8.49 23.86 14.64
C PHE A 334 -7.51 22.71 14.90
N PHE A 335 -7.79 21.82 15.86
CA PHE A 335 -6.92 20.66 16.12
C PHE A 335 -6.83 19.70 14.94
N ILE A 336 -7.93 19.44 14.23
CA ILE A 336 -7.93 18.60 13.03
C ILE A 336 -7.09 19.24 11.91
N LYS A 337 -7.23 20.55 11.67
CA LYS A 337 -6.39 21.27 10.68
C LYS A 337 -4.90 21.31 11.08
N GLN A 338 -4.57 21.41 12.37
CA GLN A 338 -3.18 21.30 12.83
C GLN A 338 -2.64 19.87 12.63
N GLU A 339 -3.44 18.83 12.85
CA GLU A 339 -3.01 17.45 12.60
C GLU A 339 -2.84 17.16 11.10
N ILE A 340 -3.67 17.73 10.23
CA ILE A 340 -3.48 17.63 8.76
C ILE A 340 -2.15 18.27 8.34
N ILE A 341 -1.79 19.42 8.92
CA ILE A 341 -0.47 20.07 8.72
C ILE A 341 0.67 19.21 9.32
N ASN A 342 0.42 18.48 10.42
CA ASN A 342 1.39 17.53 10.96
C ASN A 342 1.63 16.35 10.00
N GLN A 343 0.59 15.81 9.34
CA GLN A 343 0.75 14.79 8.29
C GLN A 343 1.54 15.33 7.09
N GLN A 344 1.29 16.57 6.65
CA GLN A 344 2.09 17.25 5.63
C GLN A 344 3.58 17.32 6.03
N GLU A 345 3.86 17.71 7.27
CA GLU A 345 5.21 17.85 7.81
C GLU A 345 5.93 16.49 7.99
N ILE A 346 5.20 15.42 8.31
CA ILE A 346 5.73 14.04 8.35
C ILE A 346 6.19 13.62 6.96
N LEU A 347 5.34 13.79 5.93
CA LEU A 347 5.70 13.45 4.56
C LEU A 347 6.89 14.28 4.06
N ARG A 348 6.89 15.59 4.36
CA ARG A 348 7.95 16.52 3.99
C ARG A 348 9.31 16.13 4.59
N LYS A 349 9.33 15.64 5.85
CA LYS A 349 10.54 15.08 6.48
C LYS A 349 11.00 13.79 5.82
N HIS A 350 10.10 12.84 5.59
CA HIS A 350 10.43 11.55 4.98
C HIS A 350 11.02 11.73 3.56
N LEU A 351 10.42 12.57 2.71
CA LEU A 351 10.98 12.85 1.37
C LEU A 351 12.34 13.57 1.46
N LEU A 352 12.51 14.52 2.38
CA LEU A 352 13.80 15.19 2.61
C LEU A 352 14.89 14.20 3.06
N HIS A 353 14.54 13.23 3.91
CA HIS A 353 15.44 12.15 4.35
C HIS A 353 15.86 11.29 3.14
N VAL A 354 14.91 10.80 2.35
CA VAL A 354 15.17 10.01 1.13
C VAL A 354 16.06 10.76 0.12
N ILE A 355 15.83 12.07 -0.08
CA ILE A 355 16.68 12.90 -0.96
C ILE A 355 18.09 13.05 -0.39
N LYS A 356 18.25 13.22 0.93
CA LYS A 356 19.59 13.29 1.58
C LYS A 356 20.39 12.01 1.38
N LEU A 357 19.77 10.83 1.55
CA LEU A 357 20.42 9.53 1.33
C LEU A 357 20.92 9.42 -0.12
N CYS A 358 20.08 9.80 -1.10
CA CYS A 358 20.45 9.83 -2.51
C CYS A 358 21.61 10.81 -2.84
N GLU A 359 21.60 12.00 -2.25
CA GLU A 359 22.58 13.05 -2.59
C GLU A 359 23.91 12.96 -1.82
N LYS A 360 23.92 12.37 -0.62
CA LYS A 360 25.07 12.44 0.31
C LYS A 360 25.67 11.09 0.66
N GLU A 361 24.88 10.02 0.65
CA GLU A 361 25.29 8.72 1.17
C GLU A 361 25.34 7.62 0.10
N GLY A 362 25.17 8.00 -1.17
CA GLY A 362 25.37 7.15 -2.34
C GLY A 362 24.22 6.18 -2.64
N PHE A 363 23.05 6.37 -2.03
CA PHE A 363 21.87 5.56 -2.31
C PHE A 363 21.31 5.88 -3.71
N THR A 364 20.68 4.91 -4.37
CA THR A 364 19.99 5.09 -5.65
C THR A 364 18.50 4.73 -5.53
N LEU A 365 17.68 5.32 -6.41
CA LEU A 365 16.33 4.85 -6.68
C LEU A 365 16.38 3.80 -7.81
N PRO A 366 15.54 2.74 -7.77
CA PRO A 366 15.61 1.62 -8.71
C PRO A 366 15.57 2.07 -10.17
N THR A 367 16.54 1.62 -10.96
CA THR A 367 16.71 2.01 -12.37
C THR A 367 15.48 1.67 -13.22
N VAL A 368 14.79 0.56 -12.91
CA VAL A 368 13.52 0.19 -13.58
C VAL A 368 12.44 1.25 -13.44
N THR A 369 12.37 1.95 -12.31
CA THR A 369 11.28 2.88 -11.98
C THR A 369 11.67 4.34 -12.14
N GLN A 370 12.88 4.68 -12.60
CA GLN A 370 13.35 6.07 -12.74
C GLN A 370 12.49 6.95 -13.67
N ASN A 371 11.74 6.35 -14.60
CA ASN A 371 10.77 7.05 -15.43
C ASN A 371 9.50 7.50 -14.66
N ILE A 372 9.31 7.03 -13.43
CA ILE A 372 8.18 7.35 -12.54
C ILE A 372 8.70 7.98 -11.24
N VAL A 373 9.53 7.25 -10.48
CA VAL A 373 10.09 7.67 -9.20
C VAL A 373 11.59 7.95 -9.37
N ASN A 374 11.96 9.23 -9.35
CA ASN A 374 13.35 9.69 -9.42
C ASN A 374 13.58 10.91 -8.51
N THR A 375 14.85 11.24 -8.26
CA THR A 375 15.24 12.30 -7.32
C THR A 375 14.75 13.70 -7.70
N ASN A 376 14.41 13.96 -8.98
CA ASN A 376 13.81 15.24 -9.37
C ASN A 376 12.33 15.28 -8.96
N LEU A 377 11.55 14.23 -9.28
CA LEU A 377 10.16 14.13 -8.85
C LEU A 377 10.00 14.24 -7.32
N LEU A 378 10.91 13.64 -6.55
CA LEU A 378 10.89 13.77 -5.08
C LEU A 378 11.17 15.21 -4.63
N LYS A 379 12.03 15.96 -5.33
CA LYS A 379 12.30 17.39 -5.06
C LYS A 379 11.13 18.27 -5.44
N ASP A 380 10.54 18.05 -6.61
CA ASP A 380 9.36 18.77 -7.08
C ASP A 380 8.20 18.58 -6.09
N LEU A 381 8.02 17.35 -5.58
CA LEU A 381 7.03 17.04 -4.55
C LEU A 381 7.38 17.65 -3.18
N LEU A 382 8.65 17.69 -2.79
CA LEU A 382 9.12 18.36 -1.57
C LEU A 382 8.91 19.88 -1.62
N GLU A 383 9.08 20.49 -2.81
CA GLU A 383 8.80 21.91 -3.05
C GLU A 383 7.30 22.19 -2.95
N ARG A 384 6.46 21.38 -3.60
CA ARG A 384 4.99 21.44 -3.44
C ARG A 384 4.58 21.35 -1.96
N LEU A 385 5.06 20.34 -1.23
CA LEU A 385 4.86 20.16 0.21
C LEU A 385 5.41 21.30 1.09
N SER A 386 6.20 22.21 0.53
CA SER A 386 6.74 23.39 1.24
C SER A 386 6.04 24.71 0.86
N ILE A 387 5.14 24.69 -0.13
CA ILE A 387 4.41 25.86 -0.65
C ILE A 387 2.90 25.70 -0.42
N GLU A 388 2.35 24.53 -0.73
CA GLU A 388 0.95 24.15 -0.54
C GLU A 388 0.61 24.06 0.96
N ASN A 389 -0.66 24.28 1.30
CA ASN A 389 -1.19 24.15 2.65
C ASN A 389 -2.22 23.03 2.70
N TRP A 390 -1.87 21.87 3.24
CA TRP A 390 -2.79 20.72 3.34
C TRP A 390 -4.03 20.98 4.20
N SER A 391 -4.10 22.09 4.95
CA SER A 391 -5.36 22.47 5.61
C SER A 391 -6.36 23.20 4.71
N ASP A 392 -6.00 23.48 3.45
CA ASP A 392 -6.92 23.86 2.37
C ASP A 392 -7.25 22.64 1.49
N GLU A 393 -8.54 22.49 1.17
CA GLU A 393 -9.08 21.32 0.46
C GLU A 393 -8.62 21.25 -1.01
N ILE A 394 -8.36 22.39 -1.65
CA ILE A 394 -7.93 22.45 -3.05
C ILE A 394 -6.47 22.00 -3.17
N ASP A 395 -5.60 22.55 -2.31
CA ASP A 395 -4.19 22.17 -2.21
C ASP A 395 -4.06 20.67 -1.88
N PHE A 396 -4.81 20.18 -0.89
CA PHE A 396 -4.79 18.78 -0.48
C PHE A 396 -5.29 17.82 -1.57
N GLN A 397 -6.36 18.17 -2.29
CA GLN A 397 -6.86 17.34 -3.40
C GLN A 397 -5.85 17.29 -4.55
N ALA A 398 -5.23 18.42 -4.90
CA ALA A 398 -4.26 18.52 -6.00
C ALA A 398 -2.94 17.75 -5.76
N ILE A 399 -2.59 17.43 -4.51
CA ILE A 399 -1.47 16.53 -4.17
C ILE A 399 -1.91 15.08 -3.95
N SER A 400 -3.14 14.84 -3.46
CA SER A 400 -3.73 13.50 -3.39
C SER A 400 -3.81 12.86 -4.77
N GLU A 401 -4.45 13.53 -5.75
CA GLU A 401 -4.60 13.03 -7.11
C GLU A 401 -3.24 12.76 -7.79
N PHE A 402 -2.24 13.58 -7.48
CA PHE A 402 -0.88 13.44 -8.01
C PHE A 402 -0.18 12.17 -7.47
N ILE A 403 -0.23 11.94 -6.15
CA ILE A 403 0.39 10.76 -5.54
C ILE A 403 -0.41 9.48 -5.85
N GLU A 404 -1.74 9.57 -6.00
CA GLU A 404 -2.56 8.46 -6.49
C GLU A 404 -2.19 8.09 -7.92
N THR A 405 -2.08 9.07 -8.82
CA THR A 405 -1.60 8.88 -10.19
C THR A 405 -0.18 8.29 -10.23
N LEU A 406 0.71 8.75 -9.35
CA LEU A 406 2.06 8.21 -9.20
C LEU A 406 2.04 6.74 -8.79
N LYS A 407 1.24 6.40 -7.77
CA LYS A 407 1.05 5.03 -7.26
C LYS A 407 0.48 4.11 -8.33
N GLU A 408 -0.57 4.53 -9.06
CA GLU A 408 -1.15 3.72 -10.13
C GLU A 408 -0.15 3.44 -11.26
N ASN A 409 0.59 4.45 -11.70
CA ASN A 409 1.63 4.26 -12.71
C ASN A 409 2.76 3.34 -12.21
N PHE A 410 3.18 3.49 -10.95
CA PHE A 410 4.19 2.63 -10.32
C PHE A 410 3.74 1.16 -10.29
N TYR A 411 2.58 0.85 -9.70
CA TYR A 411 2.07 -0.52 -9.64
C TYR A 411 1.78 -1.12 -11.03
N ARG A 412 1.36 -0.29 -11.99
CA ARG A 412 1.21 -0.70 -13.40
C ARG A 412 2.54 -1.05 -14.08
N LEU A 413 3.65 -0.41 -13.70
CA LEU A 413 4.98 -0.70 -14.26
C LEU A 413 5.61 -1.95 -13.64
N ILE A 414 5.46 -2.15 -12.32
CA ILE A 414 6.06 -3.31 -11.64
C ILE A 414 5.25 -4.61 -11.80
N THR A 415 4.02 -4.54 -12.33
CA THR A 415 3.20 -5.74 -12.57
C THR A 415 3.58 -6.42 -13.89
N PRO A 416 3.91 -7.73 -13.93
CA PRO A 416 3.89 -8.70 -12.82
C PRO A 416 5.12 -8.60 -11.90
N PRO A 417 4.96 -8.58 -10.56
CA PRO A 417 6.04 -8.24 -9.59
C PRO A 417 7.37 -8.98 -9.74
N VAL A 418 7.36 -10.21 -10.27
CA VAL A 418 8.58 -11.03 -10.48
C VAL A 418 9.62 -10.31 -11.34
N SER A 419 9.21 -9.53 -12.35
CA SER A 419 10.17 -8.80 -13.21
C SER A 419 10.86 -7.67 -12.46
N TYR A 420 10.12 -6.93 -11.63
CA TYR A 420 10.64 -5.85 -10.79
C TYR A 420 11.58 -6.38 -9.70
N LEU A 421 11.17 -7.39 -8.93
CA LEU A 421 12.02 -8.00 -7.90
C LEU A 421 13.31 -8.61 -8.48
N ARG A 422 13.22 -9.25 -9.65
CA ARG A 422 14.39 -9.79 -10.36
C ARG A 422 15.31 -8.67 -10.85
N ALA A 423 14.77 -7.55 -11.33
CA ALA A 423 15.57 -6.42 -11.76
C ALA A 423 16.24 -5.68 -10.57
N LEU A 424 15.58 -5.57 -9.42
CA LEU A 424 16.20 -5.11 -8.17
C LEU A 424 17.40 -6.00 -7.79
N LEU A 425 17.22 -7.33 -7.80
CA LEU A 425 18.33 -8.26 -7.56
C LEU A 425 19.46 -8.08 -8.59
N ALA A 426 19.17 -7.77 -9.86
CA ALA A 426 20.19 -7.52 -10.86
C ALA A 426 21.00 -6.24 -10.55
N GLU A 427 20.30 -5.17 -10.17
CA GLU A 427 20.89 -3.86 -9.82
C GLU A 427 21.70 -3.93 -8.50
N LEU A 428 21.29 -4.79 -7.56
CA LEU A 428 22.06 -5.15 -6.36
C LEU A 428 23.28 -6.04 -6.64
N GLY A 429 23.44 -6.59 -7.85
CA GLY A 429 24.46 -7.62 -8.14
C GLY A 429 24.20 -8.92 -7.38
N ALA A 430 22.93 -9.32 -7.27
CA ALA A 430 22.40 -10.39 -6.43
C ALA A 430 21.65 -11.52 -7.17
N LEU A 431 21.64 -11.50 -8.51
CA LEU A 431 21.44 -12.70 -9.34
C LEU A 431 22.74 -13.52 -9.45
#